data_AF-A0A9P7ADS9-F1
#
_entry.id   AF-A0A9P7ADS9-F1
#
_cell.length_a   1.000
_cell.length_b   1.000
_cell.length_c   1.000
_cell.angle_alpha   90.00
_cell.angle_beta   90.00
_cell.angle_gamma   90.00
#
_symmetry.space_group_name_H-M   'P 1'
#
loop_
_entity.id
_entity.type
_entity.pdbx_description
1 polymer ?
#
loop_
_entity_poly.entity_id
_entity_poly.type
_entity_poly.pdbx_seq_one_letter_code
_entity_poly.pdbx_strand_id
1 'polypeptide(L)' 'DHPKHLTHRQVVRSKGHHTLPNIIGPFFPRDDPGRREFYCASILTLLLPWRCIKEIRTDFETWEEAF' A
#
# COMPACT_ATOMS: atom_id res chain seq x y z
N ASP A 1 3.06 -27.54 1.50
CA ASP A 1 3.71 -26.82 2.62
C ASP A 1 4.30 -25.49 2.20
N HIS A 2 4.09 -24.43 2.99
CA HIS A 2 4.66 -23.11 2.70
C HIS A 2 6.17 -23.08 3.06
N PRO A 3 7.05 -22.55 2.20
CA PRO A 3 8.51 -22.61 2.38
C PRO A 3 9.01 -21.93 3.65
N LYS A 4 8.24 -21.01 4.23
CA LYS A 4 8.59 -20.31 5.48
C LYS A 4 7.81 -20.75 6.72
N HIS A 5 7.12 -21.90 6.69
CA HIS A 5 6.25 -22.32 7.79
C HIS A 5 6.98 -22.47 9.14
N LEU A 6 8.27 -22.82 9.13
CA LEU A 6 9.08 -22.91 10.36
C LEU A 6 9.42 -21.55 10.96
N THR A 7 9.71 -20.54 10.11
CA THR A 7 10.22 -19.23 10.54
C THR A 7 9.15 -18.16 10.68
N HIS A 8 8.01 -18.31 10.00
CA HIS A 8 6.93 -17.34 9.99
C HIS A 8 5.64 -18.00 10.49
N ARG A 9 4.88 -17.27 11.31
CA ARG A 9 3.54 -17.67 11.74
C ARG A 9 2.54 -16.69 11.17
N GLN A 10 1.49 -17.20 10.54
CA GLN A 10 0.35 -16.38 10.14
C GLN A 10 -0.55 -16.19 11.36
N VAL A 11 -0.82 -14.94 11.72
CA VAL A 11 -1.81 -14.64 12.76
C VAL A 11 -3.17 -14.46 12.11
N VAL A 12 -4.04 -15.45 12.27
CA VAL A 12 -5.44 -15.36 11.84
C VAL A 12 -6.23 -14.66 12.95
N ARG A 13 -6.91 -13.56 12.62
CA ARG A 13 -7.66 -12.77 13.60
C ARG A 13 -9.10 -13.24 13.70
N SER A 14 -9.64 -13.17 14.92
CA SER A 14 -11.06 -13.42 15.17
C SER A 14 -11.94 -12.39 14.44
N LYS A 15 -13.15 -12.81 14.07
CA LYS A 15 -14.13 -11.93 13.41
C LYS A 15 -14.37 -10.66 14.23
N GLY A 16 -14.31 -9.50 13.58
CA GLY A 16 -14.50 -8.18 14.19
C GLY A 16 -13.24 -7.54 14.78
N HIS A 17 -12.11 -8.24 14.83
CA HIS A 17 -10.84 -7.69 15.31
C HIS A 17 -10.03 -7.06 14.18
N HIS A 18 -10.53 -5.93 13.66
CA HIS A 18 -9.83 -5.14 12.63
C HIS A 18 -8.66 -4.37 13.24
N THR A 19 -7.51 -4.36 12.56
CA THR A 19 -6.36 -3.55 12.97
C THR A 19 -6.37 -2.28 12.12
N LEU A 20 -6.49 -1.13 12.78
CA LEU A 20 -6.32 0.17 12.13
C LEU A 20 -4.85 0.59 12.30
N PRO A 21 -4.10 0.79 11.21
CA PRO A 21 -2.76 1.36 11.30
C PRO A 21 -2.83 2.74 11.95
N ASN A 22 -2.08 2.95 13.03
CA ASN A 22 -1.89 4.27 13.60
C ASN A 22 -0.67 4.92 12.95
N ILE A 23 -0.90 5.76 11.94
CA ILE A 23 0.18 6.43 11.21
C ILE A 23 0.63 7.65 12.00
N ILE A 24 1.86 7.61 12.51
CA ILE A 24 2.49 8.71 13.24
C ILE A 24 3.35 9.52 12.28
N GLY A 25 3.07 10.82 12.16
CA GLY A 25 3.84 11.73 11.31
C GLY A 25 2.96 12.69 10.51
N PRO A 26 3.54 13.40 9.52
CA PRO A 26 2.76 14.18 8.57
C PRO A 26 1.68 13.30 7.93
N PHE A 27 0.47 13.84 7.81
CA PHE A 27 -0.60 13.17 7.08
C PHE A 27 -0.19 12.92 5.63
N PHE A 28 -0.86 11.94 5.02
CA PHE A 28 -0.69 11.68 3.60
C PHE A 28 -0.84 12.97 2.79
N PRO A 29 -0.16 13.06 1.64
CA PRO A 29 -0.36 14.17 0.73
C PRO A 29 -1.86 14.40 0.54
N ARG A 30 -2.28 15.65 0.53
CA ARG A 30 -3.64 15.98 0.13
C ARG A 30 -3.70 16.00 -1.40
N ASP A 31 -4.91 15.84 -1.92
CA ASP A 31 -5.19 15.98 -3.34
C ASP A 31 -5.15 17.47 -3.74
N ASP A 32 -3.96 18.07 -3.61
CA ASP A 32 -3.73 19.47 -3.88
C ASP A 32 -3.41 19.68 -5.38
N PRO A 33 -3.90 20.76 -6.01
CA PRO A 33 -3.58 21.08 -7.40
C PRO A 33 -2.06 21.12 -7.64
N GLY A 34 -1.60 20.41 -8.68
CA GLY A 34 -0.17 20.29 -9.00
C GLY A 34 0.59 19.22 -8.21
N ARG A 35 -0.08 18.46 -7.34
CA ARG A 35 0.51 17.33 -6.59
C ARG A 35 -0.23 16.01 -6.79
N ARG A 36 -1.19 15.97 -7.71
CA ARG A 36 -2.03 14.81 -7.98
C ARG A 36 -1.23 13.54 -8.27
N GLU A 37 -0.23 13.61 -9.14
CA GLU A 37 0.69 12.49 -9.41
C GLU A 37 1.38 11.95 -8.14
N PHE A 38 1.88 12.83 -7.27
CA PHE A 38 2.52 12.42 -6.01
C PHE A 38 1.53 11.87 -4.99
N TYR A 39 0.31 12.41 -4.97
CA TYR A 39 -0.80 11.89 -4.18
C TYR A 39 -1.12 10.45 -4.59
N CYS A 40 -1.36 10.21 -5.88
CA CYS A 40 -1.68 8.88 -6.41
C CYS A 40 -0.58 7.86 -6.09
N ALA A 41 0.69 8.22 -6.33
CA ALA A 41 1.82 7.37 -5.99
C ALA A 41 1.85 7.01 -4.49
N SER A 42 1.63 7.99 -3.61
CA SER A 42 1.69 7.80 -2.15
C SER A 42 0.58 6.89 -1.64
N ILE A 43 -0.63 7.04 -2.16
CA ILE A 43 -1.77 6.22 -1.72
C ILE A 43 -1.70 4.80 -2.28
N LEU A 44 -1.33 4.62 -3.55
CA LEU A 44 -1.14 3.30 -4.15
C LEU A 44 -0.05 2.50 -3.44
N THR A 45 1.10 3.14 -3.19
CA THR A 45 2.22 2.48 -2.48
C THR A 45 1.88 2.11 -1.05
N LEU A 46 0.98 2.83 -0.40
CA LEU A 46 0.57 2.53 0.97
C LEU A 46 -0.49 1.42 1.05
N LEU A 47 -1.50 1.48 0.18
CA LEU A 47 -2.73 0.70 0.34
C LEU A 47 -2.73 -0.59 -0.48
N LEU A 48 -1.98 -0.67 -1.57
CA LEU A 48 -1.89 -1.90 -2.34
C LEU A 48 -0.89 -2.87 -1.71
N PRO A 49 -1.19 -4.18 -1.66
CA PRO A 49 -0.20 -5.18 -1.35
C PRO A 49 0.70 -5.41 -2.57
N TRP A 50 1.97 -5.01 -2.48
CA TRP A 50 2.96 -5.22 -3.54
C TRP A 50 4.28 -5.72 -2.96
N ARG A 51 5.03 -6.46 -3.78
CA ARG A 51 6.40 -6.92 -3.44
C ARG A 51 7.46 -6.11 -4.17
N CYS A 52 7.12 -5.57 -5.33
CA CYS A 52 7.95 -4.63 -6.07
C CYS A 52 7.10 -3.52 -6.70
N ILE A 53 7.71 -2.37 -6.97
CA ILE A 53 6.97 -1.19 -7.46
C ILE A 53 6.33 -1.42 -8.84
N LYS A 54 6.87 -2.35 -9.63
CA LYS A 54 6.34 -2.74 -10.94
C LYS A 54 5.01 -3.49 -10.85
N GLU A 55 4.63 -3.98 -9.67
CA GLU A 55 3.30 -4.56 -9.43
C GLU A 55 2.22 -3.48 -9.20
N ILE A 56 2.64 -2.24 -8.95
CA ILE A 56 1.73 -1.12 -8.71
C ILE A 56 1.44 -0.37 -10.02
N ARG A 57 2.46 -0.20 -10.85
CA ARG A 57 2.42 0.59 -12.08
C ARG A 57 3.37 0.01 -13.12
N THR A 58 2.92 -0.08 -14.36
CA THR A 58 3.73 -0.40 -15.54
C THR A 58 4.64 0.77 -15.93
N ASP A 59 5.62 0.51 -16.80
CA ASP A 59 6.61 1.52 -17.16
C ASP A 59 6.01 2.67 -18.02
N PHE A 60 4.83 2.47 -18.61
CA PHE A 60 4.22 3.38 -19.59
C PHE A 60 3.01 4.16 -19.08
N GLU A 61 2.41 3.77 -17.97
CA GLU A 61 1.27 4.48 -17.38
C GLU A 61 1.74 5.46 -16.30
N THR A 62 1.04 6.57 -16.09
CA THR A 62 1.27 7.53 -15.00
C THR A 62 0.75 7.00 -13.66
N TRP A 63 1.14 7.60 -12.54
CA TRP A 63 0.57 7.22 -11.24
C TRP A 63 -0.90 7.56 -11.13
N GLU A 64 -1.35 8.62 -11.82
CA GLU A 64 -2.77 8.95 -11.97
C GLU A 64 -3.57 7.89 -12.74
N GLU A 65 -3.00 7.31 -13.79
CA GLU A 65 -3.67 6.25 -14.57
C GLU A 65 -3.78 4.92 -13.81
N ALA A 66 -2.81 4.63 -12.93
CA ALA A 66 -2.80 3.43 -12.10
C ALA A 66 -3.65 3.53 -10.81
N PHE A 67 -4.13 4.74 -10.48
CA PHE A 67 -4.88 5.02 -9.24
C PHE A 67 -6.37 4.71 -9.33
#